data_AF-A0A353ZXB0-F1
#
_entry.id   AF-A0A353ZXB0-F1
#
_cell.length_a   1.000
_cell.length_b   1.000
_cell.length_c   1.000
_cell.angle_alpha   90.00
_cell.angle_beta   90.00
_cell.angle_gamma   90.00
#
_symmetry.space_group_name_H-M   'P 1'
#
loop_
_entity.id
_entity.type
_entity.pdbx_description
1 polymer ?
#
loop_
_entity_poly.entity_id
_entity_poly.type
_entity_poly.pdbx_seq_one_letter_code
_entity_poly.pdbx_strand_id
1 'polypeptide(L)'
;MPSNQTPPSDPVPASRGKIAERLLPGGTEPDPRFTLANERTFLAWIRTALALLAGGIAIEAFTSDLFLEPVRKSLAVLLLLL
;
A
#
# COMPACT_ATOMS: atom_id res chain seq x y z
N MET A 1 -37.66 -38.60 7.55
CA MET A 1 -37.63 -37.50 6.55
C MET A 1 -36.16 -37.23 6.23
N PRO A 2 -35.67 -37.48 5.00
CA PRO A 2 -34.30 -37.11 4.64
C PRO A 2 -34.22 -35.58 4.51
N SER A 3 -33.37 -34.95 5.33
CA SER A 3 -33.08 -33.52 5.26
C SER A 3 -32.34 -33.23 3.95
N ASN A 4 -33.02 -32.55 3.02
CA ASN A 4 -32.44 -32.07 1.77
C ASN A 4 -31.47 -30.90 2.09
N GLN A 5 -30.19 -31.23 2.31
CA GLN A 5 -29.14 -30.23 2.49
C GLN A 5 -28.74 -29.70 1.11
N THR A 6 -29.16 -28.47 0.80
CA THR A 6 -28.66 -27.73 -0.36
C THR A 6 -27.14 -27.53 -0.17
N PRO A 7 -26.29 -27.90 -1.15
CA PRO A 7 -24.85 -27.65 -1.04
C PRO A 7 -24.58 -26.14 -0.90
N PRO A 8 -23.52 -25.74 -0.17
CA PRO A 8 -23.17 -24.34 -0.03
C PRO A 8 -22.99 -23.73 -1.42
N SER A 9 -23.76 -22.67 -1.70
CA SER A 9 -23.63 -21.92 -2.95
C SER A 9 -22.33 -21.13 -2.89
N ASP A 10 -21.27 -21.67 -3.46
CA ASP A 10 -20.03 -20.92 -3.65
C ASP A 10 -20.35 -19.64 -4.46
N PRO A 11 -19.88 -18.47 -4.02
CA PRO A 11 -20.13 -17.22 -4.72
C PRO A 11 -19.52 -17.30 -6.12
N VAL A 12 -20.35 -17.07 -7.15
CA VAL A 12 -19.91 -17.01 -8.55
C VAL A 12 -18.87 -15.88 -8.68
N PRO A 13 -17.61 -16.17 -9.06
CA PRO A 13 -16.56 -15.15 -9.14
C PRO A 13 -16.94 -14.07 -10.16
N ALA A 14 -16.67 -12.81 -9.81
CA ALA A 14 -16.92 -11.66 -10.68
C ALA A 14 -16.21 -11.86 -12.02
N SER A 15 -16.97 -11.83 -13.12
CA SER A 15 -16.47 -12.10 -14.47
C SER A 15 -15.40 -11.07 -14.87
N ARG A 16 -14.18 -11.53 -15.18
CA ARG A 16 -13.11 -10.68 -15.72
C ARG A 16 -13.60 -10.00 -17.00
N GLY A 17 -13.22 -8.73 -17.20
CA GLY A 17 -13.46 -8.06 -18.48
C GLY A 17 -12.79 -8.83 -19.63
N LYS A 18 -13.45 -8.91 -20.80
CA LYS A 18 -12.98 -9.68 -21.98
C LYS A 18 -11.54 -9.40 -22.41
N ILE A 19 -11.01 -8.22 -22.08
CA ILE A 19 -9.64 -7.81 -22.37
C ILE A 19 -8.65 -8.52 -21.42
N ALA A 20 -8.97 -8.59 -20.12
CA ALA A 20 -8.14 -9.26 -19.12
C ALA A 20 -8.06 -10.77 -19.37
N GLU A 21 -9.16 -11.39 -19.80
CA GLU A 21 -9.21 -12.82 -20.14
C GLU A 21 -8.33 -13.15 -21.36
N ARG A 22 -8.23 -12.24 -22.32
CA ARG A 22 -7.41 -12.42 -23.53
C ARG A 22 -5.91 -12.19 -23.27
N LEU A 23 -5.57 -11.29 -22.35
CA LEU A 23 -4.19 -10.91 -22.03
C LEU A 23 -3.56 -11.73 -20.90
N LEU A 24 -4.38 -12.19 -19.95
CA LEU A 24 -3.98 -12.98 -18.78
C LEU A 24 -4.72 -14.33 -18.80
N PRO A 25 -4.45 -15.21 -19.80
CA PRO A 25 -5.08 -16.52 -19.87
C PRO A 25 -4.60 -17.39 -18.70
N GLY A 26 -5.54 -17.79 -17.83
CA GLY A 26 -5.28 -18.59 -16.64
C GLY A 26 -5.33 -17.81 -15.31
N GLY A 27 -5.57 -18.54 -14.21
CA GLY A 27 -5.68 -18.01 -12.85
C GLY A 27 -7.10 -17.59 -12.44
N THR A 28 -7.46 -17.86 -11.18
CA THR A 28 -8.71 -17.40 -10.56
C THR A 28 -8.59 -15.95 -10.12
N GLU A 29 -9.68 -15.20 -10.21
CA GLU A 29 -9.71 -13.83 -9.71
C GLU A 29 -9.45 -13.82 -8.20
N PRO A 30 -8.44 -13.08 -7.71
CA PRO A 30 -8.21 -12.93 -6.27
C PRO A 30 -9.42 -12.28 -5.63
N ASP A 31 -9.81 -12.76 -4.46
CA ASP A 31 -10.92 -12.19 -3.70
C ASP A 31 -10.69 -10.68 -3.47
N PRO A 32 -11.62 -9.79 -3.88
CA PRO A 32 -11.45 -8.34 -3.81
C PRO A 32 -11.05 -7.80 -2.44
N ARG A 33 -11.38 -8.50 -1.35
CA ARG A 33 -10.98 -8.08 0.00
C ARG A 33 -9.47 -8.08 0.20
N PHE A 34 -8.72 -8.98 -0.46
CA PHE A 34 -7.26 -9.03 -0.38
C PHE A 34 -6.64 -7.84 -1.10
N THR A 35 -7.13 -7.51 -2.30
CA THR A 35 -6.69 -6.34 -3.06
C THR A 35 -6.91 -5.06 -2.25
N LEU A 36 -8.10 -4.87 -1.67
CA LEU A 36 -8.41 -3.70 -0.83
C LEU A 36 -7.55 -3.64 0.44
N ALA A 37 -7.21 -4.79 1.04
CA ALA A 37 -6.33 -4.84 2.21
C ALA A 37 -4.89 -4.43 1.87
N ASN A 38 -4.39 -4.86 0.70
CA ASN A 38 -3.07 -4.49 0.23
C ASN A 38 -2.97 -3.00 -0.07
N GLU A 39 -3.98 -2.42 -0.73
CA GLU A 39 -4.04 -0.98 -1.00
C GLU A 39 -3.99 -0.14 0.28
N ARG A 40 -4.74 -0.53 1.33
CA ARG A 40 -4.70 0.17 2.63
C ARG A 40 -3.29 0.16 3.25
N THR A 41 -2.61 -0.98 3.19
CA THR A 41 -1.25 -1.11 3.73
C THR A 41 -0.25 -0.31 2.90
N PHE A 42 -0.35 -0.39 1.58
CA PHE A 42 0.48 0.37 0.65
C PHE A 42 0.33 1.88 0.83
N LEU A 43 -0.91 2.37 0.91
CA LEU A 43 -1.17 3.79 1.14
C LEU A 43 -0.72 4.25 2.53
N ALA A 44 -0.82 3.40 3.55
CA ALA A 44 -0.28 3.69 4.86
C ALA A 44 1.25 3.83 4.82
N TRP A 45 1.95 2.98 4.07
CA TRP A 45 3.41 3.06 3.89
C TRP A 45 3.83 4.30 3.11
N ILE A 46 3.10 4.66 2.05
CA ILE A 46 3.35 5.91 1.32
C ILE A 46 3.17 7.12 2.25
N ARG A 47 2.14 7.13 3.10
CA ARG A 47 1.92 8.24 4.04
C ARG A 47 3.11 8.43 4.97
N THR A 48 3.64 7.35 5.53
CA THR A 48 4.81 7.45 6.43
C THR A 48 6.04 7.92 5.68
N ALA A 49 6.32 7.40 4.48
CA ALA A 49 7.44 7.85 3.66
C ALA A 49 7.35 9.34 3.30
N LEU A 50 6.16 9.83 2.92
CA LEU A 50 5.94 11.26 2.63
C LEU A 50 6.10 12.14 3.88
N ALA A 51 5.68 11.67 5.05
CA ALA A 51 5.85 12.40 6.30
C ALA A 51 7.33 12.51 6.70
N LEU A 52 8.11 11.45 6.51
CA LEU A 52 9.56 11.45 6.77
C LEU A 52 10.29 12.38 5.79
N LEU A 53 9.95 12.33 4.50
CA LEU A 53 10.48 13.25 3.49
C LEU A 53 10.19 14.72 3.82
N ALA A 54 8.93 15.04 4.16
CA ALA A 54 8.54 16.39 4.56
C ALA A 54 9.27 16.86 5.84
N GLY A 55 9.47 15.95 6.81
CA GLY A 55 10.25 16.21 8.02
C GLY A 55 11.71 16.55 7.71
N GLY A 56 12.35 15.81 6.81
CA GLY A 56 13.72 16.09 6.37
C GLY A 56 13.85 17.46 5.69
N ILE A 57 12.90 17.81 4.81
CA ILE A 57 12.84 19.12 4.17
C ILE A 57 12.64 20.23 5.21
N ALA A 58 11.72 20.04 6.17
CA ALA A 58 11.47 21.03 7.22
C ALA A 58 12.71 21.28 8.09
N ILE A 59 13.45 20.23 8.44
CA ILE A 59 14.70 20.38 9.20
C ILE A 59 15.69 21.21 8.40
N GLU A 60 15.97 20.88 7.15
CA GLU A 60 16.93 21.67 6.36
C GLU A 60 16.47 23.12 6.16
N ALA A 61 15.17 23.36 5.96
CA ALA A 61 14.61 24.69 5.72
C ALA A 61 14.60 25.59 6.97
N PHE A 62 14.34 25.05 8.16
CA PHE A 62 14.12 25.84 9.38
C PHE A 62 15.26 25.79 10.39
N THR A 63 16.19 24.82 10.28
CA THR A 63 17.28 24.63 11.26
C THR A 63 18.64 25.12 10.76
N SER A 64 18.64 25.80 9.61
CA SER A 64 19.82 26.26 8.89
C SER A 64 20.74 27.18 9.70
N ASP A 65 20.17 28.02 10.59
CA ASP A 65 20.91 28.96 11.46
C ASP A 65 21.00 28.53 12.94
N LEU A 66 20.35 27.42 13.33
CA LEU A 66 20.22 27.01 14.74
C LEU A 66 21.10 25.82 15.14
N PHE A 67 21.58 25.02 14.19
CA PHE A 67 22.37 23.82 14.47
C PHE A 67 23.72 23.82 13.75
N LEU A 68 24.69 23.16 14.36
CA LEU A 68 25.98 22.87 13.72
C LEU A 68 25.73 22.04 12.45
N GLU A 69 26.31 22.48 11.33
CA GLU A 69 26.15 21.90 9.98
C GLU A 69 26.13 20.36 9.92
N PRO A 70 27.04 19.61 10.60
CA PRO A 70 27.05 18.15 10.53
C PRO A 70 25.84 17.48 11.20
N VAL A 71 25.27 18.07 12.27
CA VAL A 71 24.10 17.52 12.97
C VAL A 71 22.84 17.66 12.11
N ARG A 72 22.68 18.81 11.46
CA ARG A 72 21.55 19.07 10.55
C ARG A 72 21.56 18.11 9.37
N LYS A 73 22.72 17.98 8.69
CA LYS A 73 22.89 17.06 7.56
C LYS A 73 22.60 15.60 7.94
N SER A 74 23.09 15.14 9.09
CA SER A 74 22.87 13.75 9.52
C SER A 74 21.41 13.47 9.85
N LEU A 75 20.69 14.42 10.45
CA LEU A 75 19.26 14.28 10.73
C LEU A 75 18.41 14.29 9.45
N ALA A 76 18.74 15.16 8.48
CA ALA A 76 18.08 15.20 7.18
C ALA A 76 18.30 13.90 6.39
N VAL A 77 19.54 13.40 6.34
CA VAL A 77 19.87 12.12 5.69
C VAL A 77 19.17 10.95 6.39
N LEU A 78 19.12 10.94 7.73
CA LEU A 78 18.43 9.90 8.48
C LEU A 78 16.94 9.84 8.12
N LEU A 79 16.25 10.98 8.09
CA LEU A 79 14.83 11.03 7.70
C LEU A 79 14.57 10.69 6.23
N LEU A 80 15.55 10.91 5.36
CA LEU A 80 15.47 10.52 3.95
C LEU A 80 15.68 9.02 3.72
N LEU A 81 16.45 8.36 4.59
CA LEU A 81 16.78 6.94 4.49
C LEU A 81 15.78 6.02 5.20
N LEU A 82 14.93 6.57 6.06
CA LEU A 82 13.94 5.85 6.88
C LEU A 82 12.58 5.82 6.17
#